data_AF-A0A9D0Z9D0-F1
#
_entry.id   AF-A0A9D0Z9D0-F1
#
_cell.length_a   1.000
_cell.length_b   1.000
_cell.length_c   1.000
_cell.angle_alpha   90.00
_cell.angle_beta   90.00
_cell.angle_gamma   90.00
#
_symmetry.space_group_name_H-M   'P 1'
#
loop_
_entity.id
_entity.type
_entity.pdbx_description
1 polymer ?
#
loop_
_entity_poly.entity_id
_entity_poly.type
_entity_poly.pdbx_seq_one_letter_code
_entity_poly.pdbx_strand_id
1 'polypeptide(L)'
;MPPASPAAHHRHAGHRHHVRNSTKTIVILGVSFLLVAAEAWLKGRVPVSGLLAVVSMACALRVKTAAFVSRRLAEKLGKLWICAEVTLFVLVGAAVDVRFALKAGAAAAMIFLALAFRSLAFRSLGVLLCLAGTPLGRKERLFCVVAYLPKATVQAAIGSVSLALGLPCGQMVLAVAVLAILITAPLGAIGMDATYRRWLSCAQTASDA
;
A
#
# COMPACT_ATOMS: atom_id res chain seq x y z
N MET A 1 66.60 11.15 9.19
CA MET A 1 65.90 12.45 9.03
C MET A 1 65.06 12.37 7.75
N PRO A 2 63.74 12.19 7.84
CA PRO A 2 62.88 12.32 6.65
C PRO A 2 62.63 13.81 6.34
N PRO A 3 62.59 14.23 5.06
CA PRO A 3 62.28 15.61 4.69
C PRO A 3 60.78 15.90 4.81
N ALA A 4 60.48 17.15 5.14
CA ALA A 4 59.14 17.69 5.31
C ALA A 4 58.59 18.36 4.03
N SER A 5 57.25 18.24 3.87
CA SER A 5 56.32 19.19 3.21
C SER A 5 56.23 19.20 1.67
N PRO A 6 55.22 19.86 1.03
CA PRO A 6 53.81 20.13 1.39
C PRO A 6 52.83 19.86 0.21
N ALA A 7 51.54 19.64 0.46
CA ALA A 7 50.44 20.12 -0.41
C ALA A 7 49.07 19.80 0.21
N ALA A 8 48.64 20.65 1.14
CA ALA A 8 47.25 20.68 1.59
C ALA A 8 46.37 21.20 0.43
N HIS A 9 45.82 20.26 -0.34
CA HIS A 9 44.87 20.56 -1.40
C HIS A 9 43.56 21.10 -0.81
N HIS A 10 43.24 22.33 -1.17
CA HIS A 10 42.04 23.10 -0.88
C HIS A 10 40.77 22.25 -0.73
N ARG A 11 40.23 22.17 0.49
CA ARG A 11 38.84 21.76 0.72
C ARG A 11 37.93 22.94 0.40
N HIS A 12 37.26 22.90 -0.74
CA HIS A 12 36.11 23.74 -1.01
C HIS A 12 35.01 23.43 0.02
N ALA A 13 34.82 24.36 0.97
CA ALA A 13 33.67 24.39 1.86
C ALA A 13 32.44 24.83 1.05
N GLY A 14 31.82 23.88 0.35
CA GLY A 14 30.50 24.08 -0.24
C GLY A 14 29.46 24.11 0.87
N HIS A 15 28.82 25.27 1.08
CA HIS A 15 27.63 25.43 1.92
C HIS A 15 26.57 24.39 1.52
N ARG A 16 26.55 23.24 2.22
CA ARG A 16 25.44 22.30 2.16
C ARG A 16 24.29 22.93 2.94
N HIS A 17 23.36 23.56 2.22
CA HIS A 17 22.03 23.81 2.75
C HIS A 17 21.41 22.47 3.16
N HIS A 18 21.60 22.07 4.42
CA HIS A 18 20.90 20.95 5.01
C HIS A 18 19.42 21.35 5.13
N VAL A 19 18.65 21.08 4.06
CA VAL A 19 17.20 21.23 4.11
C VAL A 19 16.68 20.38 5.26
N ARG A 20 16.02 21.04 6.20
CA ARG A 20 15.47 20.43 7.41
C ARG A 20 14.55 19.27 7.03
N ASN A 21 14.70 18.12 7.70
CA ASN A 21 13.96 16.90 7.34
C ASN A 21 12.43 17.07 7.35
N SER A 22 11.88 18.03 8.10
CA SER A 22 10.43 18.34 8.08
C SER A 22 10.01 19.07 6.80
N THR A 23 10.84 19.97 6.27
CA THR A 23 10.57 20.68 5.01
C THR A 23 10.50 19.72 3.84
N LYS A 24 11.39 18.70 3.82
CA LYS A 24 11.35 17.64 2.81
C LYS A 24 10.01 16.89 2.82
N THR A 25 9.48 16.54 3.99
CA THR A 25 8.18 15.87 4.11
C THR A 25 7.04 16.73 3.59
N ILE A 26 7.01 18.03 3.93
CA ILE A 26 5.96 18.95 3.48
C ILE A 26 6.00 19.12 1.95
N VAL A 27 7.19 19.29 1.38
CA VAL A 27 7.36 19.40 -0.08
C VAL A 27 6.89 18.12 -0.78
N ILE A 28 7.28 16.94 -0.29
CA ILE A 28 6.86 15.65 -0.88
C ILE A 28 5.33 15.49 -0.79
N LEU A 29 4.73 15.88 0.33
CA LEU A 29 3.28 15.82 0.49
C LEU A 29 2.57 16.82 -0.45
N GLY A 30 3.08 18.04 -0.57
CA GLY A 30 2.57 19.05 -1.49
C GLY A 30 2.66 18.62 -2.96
N VAL A 31 3.79 18.06 -3.39
CA VAL A 31 3.95 17.50 -4.74
C VAL A 31 3.01 16.32 -4.97
N SER A 32 2.78 15.48 -3.95
CA SER A 32 1.81 14.38 -4.04
C SER A 32 0.39 14.89 -4.31
N PHE A 33 -0.06 15.91 -3.58
CA PHE A 33 -1.35 16.54 -3.82
C PHE A 33 -1.44 17.22 -5.18
N LEU A 34 -0.34 17.85 -5.64
CA LEU A 34 -0.27 18.46 -6.97
C LEU A 34 -0.41 17.43 -8.09
N LEU A 35 0.23 16.26 -7.95
CA LEU A 35 0.11 15.15 -8.92
C LEU A 35 -1.33 14.62 -9.01
N VAL A 36 -2.03 14.54 -7.88
CA VAL A 36 -3.45 14.15 -7.84
C VAL A 36 -4.35 15.24 -8.42
N ALA A 37 -4.07 16.52 -8.15
CA ALA A 37 -4.80 17.63 -8.77
C ALA A 37 -4.59 17.70 -10.29
N ALA A 38 -3.37 17.39 -10.76
CA ALA A 38 -3.06 17.33 -12.17
C ALA A 38 -3.89 16.26 -12.92
N GLU A 39 -4.17 15.11 -12.30
CA GLU A 39 -5.11 14.11 -12.85
C GLU A 39 -6.49 14.73 -13.13
N ALA A 40 -7.01 15.54 -12.20
CA ALA A 40 -8.31 16.20 -12.39
C ALA A 40 -8.29 17.20 -13.55
N TRP A 41 -7.19 17.92 -13.74
CA TRP A 41 -7.03 18.90 -14.83
C TRP A 41 -6.80 18.25 -16.20
N LEU A 42 -6.12 17.10 -16.24
CA LEU A 42 -5.86 16.36 -17.48
C LEU A 42 -7.00 15.40 -17.87
N LYS A 43 -8.05 15.31 -17.04
CA LYS A 43 -9.22 14.47 -17.30
C LYS A 43 -9.90 14.90 -18.60
N GLY A 44 -9.78 14.06 -19.64
CA GLY A 44 -10.31 14.30 -20.98
C GLY A 44 -9.27 14.44 -22.09
N ARG A 45 -7.98 14.62 -21.75
CA ARG A 45 -6.88 14.64 -22.75
C ARG A 45 -6.03 13.37 -22.70
N VAL A 46 -5.63 12.94 -21.49
CA VAL A 46 -4.80 11.73 -21.30
C VAL A 46 -5.26 11.00 -20.04
N PRO A 47 -5.49 9.67 -20.08
CA PRO A 47 -5.79 8.89 -18.89
C PRO A 47 -4.50 8.68 -18.07
N VAL A 48 -4.31 9.49 -17.02
CA VAL A 48 -3.19 9.36 -16.07
C VAL A 48 -3.76 9.19 -14.67
N SER A 49 -3.31 8.18 -13.91
CA SER A 49 -3.68 7.99 -12.51
C SER A 49 -2.71 8.72 -11.58
N GLY A 50 -3.22 9.70 -10.84
CA GLY A 50 -2.46 10.49 -9.87
C GLY A 50 -1.93 9.63 -8.71
N LEU A 51 -2.69 8.64 -8.25
CA LEU A 51 -2.23 7.70 -7.22
C LEU A 51 -1.01 6.89 -7.69
N LEU A 52 -1.02 6.38 -8.92
CA LEU A 52 0.15 5.69 -9.50
C LEU A 52 1.33 6.64 -9.66
N ALA A 53 1.08 7.89 -10.05
CA ALA A 53 2.12 8.90 -10.15
C ALA A 53 2.78 9.16 -8.78
N VAL A 54 1.99 9.30 -7.71
CA VAL A 54 2.50 9.45 -6.33
C VAL A 54 3.33 8.24 -5.89
N VAL A 55 2.86 7.01 -6.16
CA VAL A 55 3.59 5.78 -5.82
C VAL A 55 4.91 5.69 -6.60
N SER A 56 4.90 6.04 -7.88
CA SER A 56 6.12 6.04 -8.72
C SER A 56 7.14 7.06 -8.23
N MET A 57 6.70 8.27 -7.87
CA MET A 57 7.55 9.31 -7.27
C MET A 57 8.13 8.83 -5.93
N ALA A 58 7.32 8.22 -5.07
CA ALA A 58 7.79 7.68 -3.79
C ALA A 58 8.85 6.58 -3.98
N CYS A 59 8.68 5.71 -4.99
CA CYS A 59 9.65 4.69 -5.36
C CYS A 59 10.96 5.32 -5.88
N ALA A 60 10.86 6.28 -6.80
CA ALA A 60 12.02 7.01 -7.34
C ALA A 60 12.79 7.75 -6.23
N LEU A 61 12.08 8.35 -5.28
CA LEU A 61 12.67 8.99 -4.10
C LEU A 61 13.39 7.96 -3.22
N ARG A 62 12.82 6.77 -3.01
CA ARG A 62 13.45 5.70 -2.22
C ARG A 62 14.74 5.20 -2.87
N VAL A 63 14.78 5.10 -4.20
CA VAL A 63 15.98 4.66 -4.95
C VAL A 63 17.06 5.76 -4.97
N LYS A 64 16.67 7.02 -5.16
CA LYS A 64 17.62 8.14 -5.27
C LYS A 64 18.13 8.68 -3.94
N THR A 65 17.44 8.39 -2.83
CA THR A 65 17.75 8.98 -1.52
C THR A 65 18.46 7.97 -0.61
N ALA A 66 19.41 8.45 0.20
CA ALA A 66 20.05 7.63 1.23
C ALA A 66 19.04 6.93 2.15
N ALA A 67 19.29 5.65 2.46
CA ALA A 67 18.39 4.79 3.23
C ALA A 67 17.95 5.42 4.57
N PHE A 68 18.84 6.16 5.24
CA PHE A 68 18.54 6.88 6.48
C PHE A 68 17.41 7.91 6.31
N VAL A 69 17.43 8.71 5.24
CA VAL A 69 16.42 9.75 5.00
C VAL A 69 15.09 9.12 4.57
N SER A 70 15.12 8.07 3.75
CA SER A 70 13.91 7.33 3.39
C SER A 70 13.24 6.70 4.62
N ARG A 71 14.02 6.15 5.55
CA ARG A 71 13.50 5.57 6.80
C ARG A 71 12.89 6.63 7.70
N ARG A 72 13.57 7.78 7.88
CA ARG A 72 13.03 8.92 8.63
C ARG A 72 11.73 9.46 8.02
N LEU A 73 11.63 9.51 6.70
CA LEU A 73 10.41 9.94 6.02
C LEU A 73 9.27 8.93 6.26
N ALA A 74 9.55 7.62 6.14
CA ALA A 74 8.60 6.57 6.43
C ALA A 74 8.13 6.60 7.89
N GLU A 75 9.01 6.84 8.86
CA GLU A 75 8.66 6.99 10.29
C GLU A 75 7.68 8.17 10.50
N LYS A 76 7.91 9.31 9.82
CA LYS A 76 7.01 10.47 9.92
C LYS A 76 5.66 10.25 9.25
N LEU A 77 5.65 9.66 8.06
CA LEU A 77 4.42 9.32 7.35
C LEU A 77 3.64 8.22 8.07
N GLY A 78 4.32 7.29 8.73
CA GLY A 78 3.70 6.28 9.58
C GLY A 78 2.95 6.89 10.77
N LYS A 79 3.49 7.94 11.40
CA LYS A 79 2.77 8.68 12.45
C LYS A 79 1.52 9.37 11.91
N LEU A 80 1.62 9.97 10.72
CA LEU A 80 0.46 10.57 10.06
C LEU A 80 -0.59 9.52 9.68
N TRP A 81 -0.15 8.34 9.25
CA TRP A 81 -1.01 7.23 8.87
C TRP A 81 -1.89 6.77 10.04
N ILE A 82 -1.40 6.77 11.28
CA ILE A 82 -2.22 6.38 12.45
C ILE A 82 -3.49 7.24 12.55
N CYS A 83 -3.39 8.56 12.35
CA CYS A 83 -4.55 9.44 12.35
C CYS A 83 -5.48 9.18 11.14
N ALA A 84 -4.89 8.96 9.96
CA ALA A 84 -5.64 8.68 8.74
C ALA A 84 -6.37 7.33 8.80
N GLU A 85 -5.75 6.32 9.40
CA GLU A 85 -6.27 4.97 9.57
C GLU A 85 -7.54 4.96 10.41
N VAL A 86 -7.52 5.61 11.58
CA VAL A 86 -8.71 5.75 12.44
C VAL A 86 -9.83 6.47 11.68
N THR A 87 -9.51 7.57 11.02
CA THR A 87 -10.49 8.33 10.23
C THR A 87 -11.08 7.48 9.11
N LEU A 88 -10.26 6.69 8.42
CA LEU A 88 -10.67 5.80 7.34
C LEU A 88 -11.62 4.72 7.86
N PHE A 89 -11.29 4.03 8.94
CA PHE A 89 -12.17 2.99 9.50
C PHE A 89 -13.48 3.56 10.05
N VAL A 90 -13.45 4.74 10.67
CA VAL A 90 -14.66 5.43 11.14
C VAL A 90 -15.56 5.83 9.96
N LEU A 91 -14.99 6.43 8.91
CA LEU A 91 -15.75 6.85 7.72
C LEU A 91 -16.29 5.64 6.94
N VAL A 92 -15.50 4.58 6.81
CA VAL A 92 -15.96 3.34 6.17
C VAL A 92 -17.10 2.71 6.97
N GLY A 93 -17.01 2.69 8.30
CA GLY A 93 -18.11 2.25 9.17
C GLY A 93 -19.36 3.11 9.04
N ALA A 94 -19.19 4.44 9.00
CA ALA A 94 -20.30 5.38 8.84
C ALA A 94 -20.99 5.29 7.47
N ALA A 95 -20.25 4.93 6.41
CA ALA A 95 -20.77 4.82 5.06
C ALA A 95 -21.55 3.51 4.81
N VAL A 96 -21.44 2.51 5.70
CA VAL A 96 -22.15 1.25 5.57
C VAL A 96 -23.55 1.35 6.14
N ASP A 97 -24.56 1.14 5.29
CA ASP A 97 -25.94 0.98 5.77
C ASP A 97 -26.20 -0.47 6.22
N VAL A 98 -26.23 -0.68 7.53
CA VAL A 98 -26.49 -1.99 8.14
C VAL A 98 -27.91 -2.48 7.85
N ARG A 99 -28.87 -1.57 7.66
CA ARG A 99 -30.26 -1.94 7.33
C ARG A 99 -30.36 -2.55 5.94
N PHE A 100 -29.47 -2.13 5.04
CA PHE A 100 -29.33 -2.74 3.73
C PHE A 100 -28.82 -4.19 3.82
N ALA A 101 -27.80 -4.42 4.65
CA ALA A 101 -27.27 -5.76 4.89
C ALA A 101 -28.31 -6.71 5.51
N LEU A 102 -29.16 -6.21 6.42
CA LEU A 102 -30.24 -6.97 7.04
C LEU A 102 -31.41 -7.22 6.07
N LYS A 103 -31.77 -6.24 5.22
CA LYS A 103 -32.85 -6.39 4.21
C LYS A 103 -32.47 -7.28 3.03
N ALA A 104 -31.19 -7.37 2.67
CA ALA A 104 -30.72 -8.18 1.55
C ALA A 104 -30.92 -9.70 1.78
N GLY A 105 -31.09 -10.13 3.03
CA GLY A 105 -31.39 -11.52 3.38
C GLY A 105 -30.22 -12.50 3.19
N ALA A 106 -30.39 -13.73 3.70
CA ALA A 106 -29.36 -14.77 3.66
C ALA A 106 -28.96 -15.17 2.22
N ALA A 107 -29.89 -15.09 1.26
CA ALA A 107 -29.63 -15.43 -0.14
C ALA A 107 -28.63 -14.46 -0.80
N ALA A 108 -28.77 -13.15 -0.57
CA ALA A 108 -27.81 -12.18 -1.10
C ALA A 108 -26.44 -12.32 -0.43
N ALA A 109 -26.41 -12.58 0.89
CA ALA A 109 -25.17 -12.85 1.62
C ALA A 109 -24.38 -14.04 1.03
N MET A 110 -25.06 -15.12 0.65
CA MET A 110 -24.45 -16.27 -0.01
C MET A 110 -23.86 -15.93 -1.38
N ILE A 111 -24.57 -15.16 -2.20
CA ILE A 111 -24.08 -14.69 -3.50
C ILE A 111 -22.85 -13.80 -3.31
N PHE A 112 -22.86 -12.90 -2.33
CA PHE A 112 -21.72 -12.03 -2.03
C PHE A 112 -20.50 -12.81 -1.56
N LEU A 113 -20.69 -13.81 -0.71
CA LEU A 113 -19.60 -14.68 -0.26
C LEU A 113 -19.02 -15.51 -1.41
N ALA A 114 -19.88 -16.03 -2.31
CA ALA A 114 -19.45 -16.75 -3.51
C ALA A 114 -18.64 -15.85 -4.46
N LEU A 115 -19.06 -14.60 -4.65
CA LEU A 115 -18.31 -13.62 -5.45
C LEU A 115 -16.96 -13.27 -4.81
N ALA A 116 -16.92 -13.10 -3.49
CA ALA A 116 -15.69 -12.84 -2.75
C ALA A 116 -14.71 -14.03 -2.87
N PHE A 117 -15.19 -15.26 -2.68
CA PHE A 117 -14.36 -16.46 -2.80
C PHE A 117 -13.84 -16.67 -4.22
N ARG A 118 -14.68 -16.45 -5.24
CA ARG A 118 -14.28 -16.52 -6.65
C ARG A 118 -13.24 -15.45 -7.00
N SER A 119 -13.40 -14.22 -6.53
CA SER A 119 -12.41 -13.16 -6.72
C SER A 119 -11.09 -13.49 -6.01
N LEU A 120 -11.14 -14.11 -4.83
CA LEU A 120 -9.96 -14.49 -4.09
C LEU A 120 -9.21 -15.62 -4.81
N ALA A 121 -9.92 -16.64 -5.28
CA ALA A 121 -9.33 -17.74 -6.05
C ALA A 121 -8.62 -17.23 -7.32
N PHE A 122 -9.24 -16.30 -8.05
CA PHE A 122 -8.63 -15.69 -9.24
C PHE A 122 -7.36 -14.89 -8.90
N ARG A 123 -7.37 -14.12 -7.80
CA ARG A 123 -6.17 -13.43 -7.31
C ARG A 123 -5.07 -14.39 -6.91
N SER A 124 -5.41 -15.43 -6.17
CA SER A 124 -4.46 -16.47 -5.76
C SER A 124 -3.83 -17.12 -6.98
N LEU A 125 -4.63 -17.49 -8.00
CA LEU A 125 -4.12 -18.04 -9.24
C LEU A 125 -3.19 -17.06 -9.98
N GLY A 126 -3.57 -15.79 -10.06
CA GLY A 126 -2.72 -14.74 -10.63
C GLY A 126 -1.37 -14.61 -9.92
N VAL A 127 -1.37 -14.65 -8.59
CA VAL A 127 -0.12 -14.64 -7.79
C VAL A 127 0.71 -15.91 -8.05
N LEU A 128 0.09 -17.09 -8.13
CA LEU A 128 0.80 -18.32 -8.48
C LEU A 128 1.43 -18.24 -9.88
N LEU A 129 0.72 -17.66 -10.86
CA LEU A 129 1.23 -17.47 -12.22
C LEU A 129 2.40 -16.48 -12.24
N CYS A 130 2.30 -15.35 -11.53
CA CYS A 130 3.41 -14.39 -11.40
C CYS A 130 4.63 -15.00 -10.68
N LEU A 131 4.42 -15.97 -9.79
CA LEU A 131 5.47 -16.65 -9.04
C LEU A 131 6.01 -17.90 -9.74
N ALA A 132 5.36 -18.40 -10.81
CA ALA A 132 5.74 -19.64 -11.47
C ALA A 132 7.19 -19.64 -11.98
N GLY A 133 7.67 -18.48 -12.46
CA GLY A 133 9.04 -18.28 -12.95
C GLY A 133 10.06 -17.77 -11.91
N THR A 134 9.69 -17.70 -10.63
CA THR A 134 10.59 -17.20 -9.57
C THR A 134 11.25 -18.33 -8.77
N PRO A 135 12.46 -18.13 -8.22
CA PRO A 135 13.20 -19.13 -7.43
C PRO A 135 12.59 -19.43 -6.04
N LEU A 136 11.35 -19.00 -5.79
CA LEU A 136 10.67 -19.13 -4.50
C LEU A 136 10.16 -20.56 -4.27
N GLY A 137 10.39 -21.08 -3.06
CA GLY A 137 9.92 -22.41 -2.65
C GLY A 137 8.39 -22.48 -2.54
N ARG A 138 7.82 -23.70 -2.58
CA ARG A 138 6.35 -23.90 -2.49
C ARG A 138 5.73 -23.30 -1.23
N LYS A 139 6.47 -23.26 -0.12
CA LYS A 139 6.05 -22.65 1.15
C LYS A 139 6.01 -21.11 1.07
N GLU A 140 7.01 -20.50 0.44
CA GLU A 140 7.08 -19.04 0.25
C GLU A 140 6.05 -18.55 -0.77
N ARG A 141 5.76 -19.36 -1.80
CA ARG A 141 4.67 -19.08 -2.75
C ARG A 141 3.32 -19.07 -2.05
N LEU A 142 3.06 -20.04 -1.18
CA LEU A 142 1.83 -20.08 -0.40
C LEU A 142 1.77 -18.95 0.64
N PHE A 143 2.90 -18.58 1.25
CA PHE A 143 3.00 -17.38 2.09
C PHE A 143 2.66 -16.11 1.30
N CYS A 144 3.17 -15.96 0.08
CA CYS A 144 2.86 -14.83 -0.78
C CYS A 144 1.37 -14.75 -1.11
N VAL A 145 0.71 -15.88 -1.39
CA VAL A 145 -0.73 -15.94 -1.62
C VAL A 145 -1.51 -15.49 -0.38
N VAL A 146 -1.12 -16.00 0.80
CA VAL A 146 -1.73 -15.60 2.07
C VAL A 146 -1.47 -14.11 2.37
N ALA A 147 -0.27 -13.61 2.06
CA ALA A 147 0.09 -12.22 2.27
C ALA A 147 -0.63 -11.25 1.31
N TYR A 148 -1.03 -11.76 0.14
CA TYR A 148 -1.82 -11.04 -0.87
C TYR A 148 -3.33 -11.11 -0.62
N LEU A 149 -3.77 -11.71 0.49
CA LEU A 149 -5.18 -11.64 0.87
C LEU A 149 -5.64 -10.16 0.92
N PRO A 150 -6.93 -9.93 0.64
CA PRO A 150 -7.46 -8.61 0.34
C PRO A 150 -7.09 -7.57 1.42
N LYS A 151 -6.33 -6.55 1.02
CA LYS A 151 -5.96 -5.42 1.89
C LYS A 151 -7.10 -4.41 1.96
N ALA A 152 -7.60 -4.21 3.18
CA ALA A 152 -8.79 -3.45 3.54
C ALA A 152 -8.94 -2.09 2.83
N THR A 153 -7.86 -1.33 2.75
CA THR A 153 -7.92 0.11 2.47
C THR A 153 -8.21 0.43 1.00
N VAL A 154 -7.59 -0.28 0.06
CA VAL A 154 -7.82 -0.07 -1.38
C VAL A 154 -9.21 -0.57 -1.78
N GLN A 155 -9.69 -1.64 -1.16
CA GLN A 155 -11.03 -2.17 -1.43
C GLN A 155 -12.13 -1.23 -0.93
N ALA A 156 -11.97 -0.67 0.27
CA ALA A 156 -12.92 0.32 0.79
C ALA A 156 -12.97 1.57 -0.10
N ALA A 157 -11.81 2.06 -0.55
CA ALA A 157 -11.73 3.19 -1.48
C ALA A 157 -12.43 2.89 -2.80
N ILE A 158 -12.13 1.77 -3.48
CA ILE A 158 -12.75 1.39 -4.75
C ILE A 158 -14.26 1.15 -4.57
N GLY A 159 -14.69 0.51 -3.48
CA GLY A 159 -16.11 0.30 -3.18
C GLY A 159 -16.89 1.61 -3.06
N SER A 160 -16.26 2.64 -2.47
CA SER A 160 -16.88 3.96 -2.33
C SER A 160 -17.00 4.76 -3.63
N VAL A 161 -16.18 4.46 -4.65
CA VAL A 161 -16.24 5.16 -5.95
C VAL A 161 -17.59 4.95 -6.63
N SER A 162 -18.14 3.74 -6.59
CA SER A 162 -19.45 3.43 -7.19
C SER A 162 -20.58 4.24 -6.56
N LEU A 163 -20.48 4.51 -5.25
CA LEU A 163 -21.43 5.36 -4.53
C LEU A 163 -21.26 6.83 -4.92
N ALA A 164 -20.01 7.32 -5.03
CA ALA A 164 -19.72 8.69 -5.44
C ALA A 164 -20.15 9.01 -6.89
N LEU A 165 -20.17 7.99 -7.76
CA LEU A 165 -20.68 8.10 -9.14
C LEU A 165 -22.21 8.07 -9.24
N GLY A 166 -22.93 7.93 -8.12
CA GLY A 166 -24.41 7.92 -8.10
C GLY A 166 -25.05 6.68 -8.71
N LEU A 167 -24.32 5.57 -8.83
CA LEU A 167 -24.87 4.33 -9.37
C LEU A 167 -25.87 3.70 -8.37
N PRO A 168 -27.03 3.19 -8.83
CA PRO A 168 -28.03 2.57 -7.95
C PRO A 168 -27.49 1.35 -7.20
N CYS A 169 -26.46 0.69 -7.74
CA CYS A 169 -25.77 -0.43 -7.10
C CYS A 169 -24.65 0.00 -6.13
N GLY A 170 -24.42 1.30 -5.93
CA GLY A 170 -23.29 1.82 -5.15
C GLY A 170 -23.30 1.37 -3.68
N GLN A 171 -24.47 1.43 -3.03
CA GLN A 171 -24.63 0.96 -1.64
C GLN A 171 -24.42 -0.55 -1.50
N MET A 172 -24.90 -1.35 -2.47
CA MET A 172 -24.64 -2.79 -2.54
C MET A 172 -23.14 -3.06 -2.60
N VAL A 173 -22.43 -2.44 -3.56
CA VAL A 173 -21.00 -2.67 -3.78
C VAL A 173 -20.17 -2.25 -2.57
N LEU A 174 -20.50 -1.12 -1.94
CA LEU A 174 -19.83 -0.67 -0.72
C LEU A 174 -20.06 -1.63 0.45
N ALA A 175 -21.31 -2.07 0.68
CA ALA A 175 -21.63 -3.02 1.75
C ALA A 175 -20.91 -4.36 1.58
N VAL A 176 -20.83 -4.87 0.34
CA VAL A 176 -20.11 -6.11 0.01
C VAL A 176 -18.61 -5.95 0.22
N ALA A 177 -18.05 -4.82 -0.21
CA ALA A 177 -16.64 -4.53 -0.01
C ALA A 177 -16.30 -4.53 1.50
N VAL A 178 -17.11 -3.88 2.33
CA VAL A 178 -16.84 -3.83 3.78
C VAL A 178 -17.07 -5.17 4.47
N LEU A 179 -18.12 -5.92 4.10
CA LEU A 179 -18.34 -7.26 4.65
C LEU A 179 -17.20 -8.22 4.27
N ALA A 180 -16.71 -8.14 3.03
CA ALA A 180 -15.54 -8.88 2.61
C ALA A 180 -14.31 -8.52 3.45
N ILE A 181 -14.04 -7.22 3.66
CA ILE A 181 -12.92 -6.74 4.50
C ILE A 181 -13.03 -7.27 5.93
N LEU A 182 -14.22 -7.20 6.54
CA LEU A 182 -14.44 -7.65 7.93
C LEU A 182 -14.12 -9.13 8.11
N ILE A 183 -14.38 -9.96 7.10
CA ILE A 183 -14.11 -11.40 7.13
C ILE A 183 -12.65 -11.69 6.71
N THR A 184 -12.14 -11.06 5.65
CA THR A 184 -10.85 -11.40 5.07
C THR A 184 -9.67 -10.79 5.82
N ALA A 185 -9.84 -9.65 6.49
CA ALA A 185 -8.78 -9.04 7.31
C ALA A 185 -8.36 -9.91 8.49
N PRO A 186 -9.26 -10.41 9.37
CA PRO A 186 -8.86 -11.30 10.47
C PRO A 186 -8.33 -12.65 9.96
N LEU A 187 -8.95 -13.23 8.92
CA LEU A 187 -8.45 -14.46 8.31
C LEU A 187 -7.05 -14.28 7.72
N GLY A 188 -6.79 -13.16 7.06
CA GLY A 188 -5.47 -12.81 6.53
C GLY A 188 -4.44 -12.59 7.63
N ALA A 189 -4.79 -11.90 8.71
CA ALA A 189 -3.91 -11.68 9.86
C ALA A 189 -3.53 -12.99 10.56
N ILE A 190 -4.53 -13.84 10.87
CA ILE A 190 -4.31 -15.17 11.46
C ILE A 190 -3.47 -16.05 10.52
N GLY A 191 -3.76 -16.01 9.22
CA GLY A 191 -3.00 -16.73 8.20
C GLY A 191 -1.54 -16.29 8.16
N MET A 192 -1.27 -14.98 8.20
CA MET A 192 0.09 -14.43 8.24
C MET A 192 0.80 -14.83 9.52
N ASP A 193 0.20 -14.64 10.70
CA ASP A 193 0.85 -14.94 11.99
C ASP A 193 1.20 -16.42 12.14
N ALA A 194 0.32 -17.32 11.69
CA ALA A 194 0.56 -18.76 11.74
C ALA A 194 1.63 -19.24 10.74
N THR A 195 1.76 -18.57 9.59
CA THR A 195 2.64 -19.01 8.48
C THR A 195 3.97 -18.28 8.44
N TYR A 196 4.07 -17.06 8.99
CA TYR A 196 5.30 -16.25 8.98
C TYR A 196 6.48 -17.02 9.57
N ARG A 197 6.34 -17.63 10.75
CA ARG A 197 7.44 -18.38 11.38
C ARG A 197 7.77 -19.71 10.70
N ARG A 198 6.80 -20.32 10.00
CA ARG A 198 6.94 -21.68 9.44
C ARG A 198 7.40 -21.69 7.98
N TRP A 199 7.09 -20.65 7.22
CA TRP A 199 7.26 -20.62 5.76
C TRP A 199 8.26 -19.57 5.28
N LEU A 200 8.58 -18.54 6.07
CA LEU A 200 9.71 -17.66 5.80
C LEU A 200 10.96 -18.27 6.43
N SER A 201 11.79 -18.89 5.61
CA SER A 201 13.14 -19.26 6.03
C SER A 201 13.87 -17.97 6.43
N CYS A 202 14.43 -17.94 7.64
CA CYS A 202 15.30 -16.84 8.05
C CYS A 202 16.41 -16.71 7.02
N ALA A 203 16.60 -15.52 6.45
CA ALA A 203 17.69 -15.21 5.52
C ALA A 203 19.04 -15.24 6.28
N GLN A 204 19.48 -16.42 6.69
CA GLN A 204 20.70 -16.66 7.45
C GLN A 204 21.85 -17.19 6.57
N THR A 205 21.74 -17.07 5.24
CA THR A 205 22.76 -17.55 4.29
C THR A 205 23.13 -16.48 3.26
N ALA A 206 23.47 -15.25 3.70
CA ALA A 206 24.04 -14.23 2.80
C ALA A 206 24.94 -13.20 3.52
N SER A 207 25.55 -13.57 4.65
CA SER A 207 26.65 -12.78 5.26
C SER A 207 27.93 -13.61 5.49
N ASP A 208 27.99 -14.83 4.94
CA ASP A 208 29.17 -15.68 4.93
C ASP A 208 29.41 -16.19 3.49
N ALA A 209 29.79 -15.27 2.60
CA ALA A 209 30.48 -15.54 1.33
C ALA A 209 31.13 -14.24 0.82
#